data_AF-A0A2E9LK02-F1
#
_entry.id   AF-A0A2E9LK02-F1
#
_cell.length_a   1.000
_cell.length_b   1.000
_cell.length_c   1.000
_cell.angle_alpha   90.00
_cell.angle_beta   90.00
_cell.angle_gamma   90.00
#
_symmetry.space_group_name_H-M   'P 1'
#
loop_
_entity.id
_entity.type
_entity.pdbx_description
1 polymer ?
#
loop_
_entity_poly.entity_id
_entity_poly.type
_entity_poly.pdbx_seq_one_letter_code
_entity_poly.pdbx_strand_id
1 'polypeptide(L)'
;MAGVAVAPGPFKRGNETALTYDLKMVAWEWLYREADCRVIGLEVKLEGPGGRIVDLAAVGPQNTFYIIEVKSSRSDFSRDDHTAGDLSDLQGTEGRVTGRTDLAKETLRQAVDYAKQTSPEAWREVPAFKQALADYRRVSGKEEAFRNRVATYSTKFHDPKFMGIADFHYLIAPKGVVTRSSLPSQWGLLDENSDVSLPAPKKEARKNTGIVSNFLRAIARSNTTSMMRSQGMSFSRGDGGMVR
;
A
#
# COMPACT_ATOMS: atom_id res chain seq x y z
N MET A 1 9.69 -33.81 15.98
CA MET A 1 8.26 -33.64 15.71
C MET A 1 8.12 -32.86 14.42
N ALA A 2 7.55 -33.47 13.38
CA ALA A 2 7.34 -32.81 12.09
C ALA A 2 6.24 -31.75 12.25
N GLY A 3 6.55 -30.50 11.89
CA GLY A 3 5.60 -29.40 11.91
C GLY A 3 4.48 -29.68 10.91
N VAL A 4 3.26 -29.84 11.41
CA VAL A 4 2.07 -29.87 10.56
C VAL A 4 1.95 -28.49 9.93
N ALA A 5 2.23 -28.37 8.64
CA ALA A 5 1.94 -27.18 7.88
C ALA A 5 0.42 -26.96 7.91
N VAL A 6 -0.02 -25.99 8.71
CA VAL A 6 -1.43 -25.57 8.75
C VAL A 6 -1.78 -25.14 7.33
N ALA A 7 -2.76 -25.83 6.73
CA ALA A 7 -3.23 -25.47 5.40
C ALA A 7 -3.64 -23.99 5.41
N PRO A 8 -3.27 -23.21 4.38
CA PRO A 8 -3.65 -21.81 4.32
C PRO A 8 -5.18 -21.69 4.43
N GLY A 9 -5.65 -20.77 5.27
CA GLY A 9 -7.08 -20.58 5.48
C GLY A 9 -7.81 -20.28 4.17
N PRO A 10 -9.12 -20.58 4.07
CA PRO A 10 -9.87 -20.56 2.81
C PRO A 10 -9.91 -19.19 2.12
N PHE A 11 -9.61 -18.11 2.86
CA PHE A 11 -9.60 -16.74 2.36
C PHE A 11 -8.19 -16.15 2.17
N LYS A 12 -7.14 -16.92 2.49
CA LYS A 12 -5.76 -16.47 2.36
C LYS A 12 -5.39 -16.30 0.89
N ARG A 13 -4.74 -15.19 0.55
CA ARG A 13 -4.25 -14.96 -0.83
C ARG A 13 -2.91 -15.65 -1.06
N GLY A 14 -2.65 -16.07 -2.30
CA GLY A 14 -1.41 -16.78 -2.65
C GLY A 14 -0.13 -15.96 -2.43
N ASN A 15 -0.20 -14.63 -2.54
CA ASN A 15 0.92 -13.72 -2.30
C ASN A 15 0.98 -13.15 -0.87
N GLU A 16 0.09 -13.59 0.02
CA GLU A 16 0.00 -13.11 1.40
C GLU A 16 0.83 -14.01 2.34
N THR A 17 1.55 -13.38 3.28
CA THR A 17 2.30 -14.13 4.29
C THR A 17 1.33 -14.77 5.31
N ALA A 18 1.75 -15.84 5.99
CA ALA A 18 0.94 -16.43 7.06
C ALA A 18 0.63 -15.40 8.16
N LEU A 19 1.65 -14.68 8.63
CA LEU A 19 1.51 -13.64 9.65
C LEU A 19 0.50 -12.55 9.27
N THR A 20 0.55 -12.03 8.04
CA THR A 20 -0.41 -11.02 7.57
C THR A 20 -1.85 -11.56 7.59
N TYR A 21 -2.03 -12.79 7.16
CA TYR A 21 -3.34 -13.44 7.18
C TYR A 21 -3.85 -13.66 8.61
N ASP A 22 -2.99 -14.15 9.51
CA ASP A 22 -3.36 -14.41 10.90
C ASP A 22 -3.78 -13.10 11.61
N LEU A 23 -3.03 -12.00 11.39
CA LEU A 23 -3.41 -10.68 11.91
C LEU A 23 -4.76 -10.20 11.33
N LYS A 24 -5.05 -10.46 10.05
CA LYS A 24 -6.37 -10.15 9.48
C LYS A 24 -7.47 -10.93 10.16
N MET A 25 -7.25 -12.21 10.48
CA MET A 25 -8.23 -13.03 11.18
C MET A 25 -8.47 -12.54 12.61
N VAL A 26 -7.41 -12.16 13.33
CA VAL A 26 -7.50 -11.57 14.67
C VAL A 26 -8.29 -10.26 14.63
N ALA A 27 -7.99 -9.36 13.68
CA ALA A 27 -8.74 -8.12 13.50
C ALA A 27 -10.21 -8.36 13.12
N TRP A 28 -10.48 -9.36 12.29
CA TRP A 28 -11.84 -9.76 11.93
C TRP A 28 -12.62 -10.22 13.16
N GLU A 29 -12.00 -11.05 14.01
CA GLU A 29 -12.61 -11.56 15.25
C GLU A 29 -12.90 -10.44 16.23
N TRP A 30 -11.96 -9.50 16.40
CA TRP A 30 -12.18 -8.30 17.21
C TRP A 30 -13.36 -7.47 16.71
N LEU A 31 -13.43 -7.21 15.39
CA LEU A 31 -14.54 -6.48 14.78
C LEU A 31 -15.87 -7.16 15.06
N TYR A 32 -15.92 -8.49 14.98
CA TYR A 32 -17.14 -9.26 15.21
C TYR A 32 -17.57 -9.30 16.68
N ARG A 33 -16.63 -9.60 17.60
CA ARG A 33 -16.94 -9.84 19.02
C ARG A 33 -16.99 -8.55 19.83
N GLU A 34 -16.00 -7.69 19.68
CA GLU A 34 -15.82 -6.51 20.53
C GLU A 34 -16.49 -5.26 19.94
N ALA A 35 -16.37 -5.05 18.62
CA ALA A 35 -16.98 -3.90 17.94
C ALA A 35 -18.41 -4.17 17.43
N ASP A 36 -18.96 -5.36 17.69
CA ASP A 36 -20.31 -5.79 17.29
C ASP A 36 -20.61 -5.63 15.78
N CYS A 37 -19.58 -5.71 14.94
CA CYS A 37 -19.75 -5.61 13.50
C CYS A 37 -20.36 -6.89 12.92
N ARG A 38 -21.28 -6.73 11.97
CA ARG A 38 -21.94 -7.85 11.26
C ARG A 38 -21.76 -7.82 9.76
N VAL A 39 -21.26 -6.70 9.23
CA VAL A 39 -20.84 -6.58 7.83
C VAL A 39 -19.35 -6.29 7.86
N ILE A 40 -18.53 -7.30 7.61
CA ILE A 40 -17.07 -7.22 7.66
C ILE A 40 -16.53 -7.77 6.35
N GLY A 41 -15.64 -7.02 5.69
CA GLY A 41 -14.96 -7.45 4.47
C GLY A 41 -13.46 -7.39 4.62
N LEU A 42 -12.78 -8.37 4.03
CA LEU A 42 -11.34 -8.39 3.85
C LEU A 42 -10.97 -7.74 2.51
N GLU A 43 -9.87 -7.01 2.46
CA GLU A 43 -9.28 -6.48 1.22
C GLU A 43 -10.27 -5.67 0.38
N VAL A 44 -10.97 -4.75 1.05
CA VAL A 44 -12.11 -4.05 0.48
C VAL A 44 -11.62 -2.87 -0.35
N LYS A 45 -11.99 -2.86 -1.63
CA LYS A 45 -11.79 -1.71 -2.51
C LYS A 45 -12.91 -0.69 -2.28
N LEU A 46 -12.60 0.40 -1.58
CA LEU A 46 -13.55 1.46 -1.27
C LEU A 46 -13.87 2.30 -2.51
N GLU A 47 -15.13 2.70 -2.66
CA GLU A 47 -15.59 3.59 -3.74
C GLU A 47 -15.22 5.05 -3.39
N GLY A 48 -14.53 5.75 -4.30
CA GLY A 48 -14.06 7.13 -4.09
C GLY A 48 -12.78 7.46 -4.88
N PRO A 49 -12.24 8.69 -4.76
CA PRO A 49 -11.02 9.09 -5.46
C PRO A 49 -9.87 8.15 -5.08
N GLY A 50 -9.32 7.45 -6.08
CA GLY A 50 -8.18 6.55 -5.90
C GLY A 50 -8.51 5.08 -5.61
N GLY A 51 -9.80 4.70 -5.40
CA GLY A 51 -10.20 3.29 -5.30
C GLY A 51 -9.36 2.47 -4.31
N ARG A 52 -9.09 3.05 -3.12
CA ARG A 52 -8.15 2.51 -2.14
C ARG A 52 -8.62 1.14 -1.64
N ILE A 53 -7.66 0.22 -1.49
CA ILE A 53 -7.89 -1.07 -0.86
C ILE A 53 -7.48 -0.96 0.61
N VAL A 54 -8.35 -1.41 1.50
CA VAL A 54 -8.10 -1.52 2.95
C VAL A 54 -8.11 -2.99 3.35
N ASP A 55 -7.29 -3.36 4.33
CA ASP A 55 -7.17 -4.76 4.76
C ASP A 55 -8.48 -5.27 5.36
N LEU A 56 -9.13 -4.46 6.20
CA LEU A 56 -10.49 -4.72 6.66
C LEU A 56 -11.34 -3.46 6.61
N ALA A 57 -12.59 -3.63 6.20
CA ALA A 57 -13.64 -2.63 6.34
C ALA A 57 -14.86 -3.27 7.00
N ALA A 58 -15.48 -2.56 7.95
CA ALA A 58 -16.64 -3.09 8.65
C ALA A 58 -17.67 -2.04 9.02
N VAL A 59 -18.91 -2.50 9.17
CA VAL A 59 -20.05 -1.72 9.66
C VAL A 59 -20.56 -2.35 10.95
N GLY A 60 -20.48 -1.57 12.02
CA GLY A 60 -21.02 -1.86 13.34
C GLY A 60 -22.37 -1.18 13.59
N PRO A 61 -22.84 -1.21 14.85
CA PRO A 61 -24.09 -0.59 15.26
C PRO A 61 -24.20 0.88 14.85
N GLN A 62 -25.43 1.32 14.55
CA GLN A 62 -25.74 2.70 14.12
C GLN A 62 -24.94 3.16 12.89
N ASN A 63 -24.62 2.24 11.97
CA ASN A 63 -23.80 2.49 10.79
C ASN A 63 -22.41 3.05 11.14
N THR A 64 -21.81 2.60 12.23
CA THR A 64 -20.43 2.96 12.60
C THR A 64 -19.46 2.24 11.67
N PHE A 65 -18.58 2.99 11.01
CA PHE A 65 -17.60 2.46 10.07
C PHE A 65 -16.25 2.27 10.75
N TYR A 66 -15.66 1.10 10.49
CA TYR A 66 -14.33 0.73 10.95
C TYR A 66 -13.47 0.43 9.74
N ILE A 67 -12.25 0.95 9.75
CA ILE A 67 -11.17 0.54 8.86
C ILE A 67 -10.03 -0.01 9.72
N ILE A 68 -9.51 -1.18 9.36
CA ILE A 68 -8.31 -1.74 9.98
C ILE A 68 -7.26 -2.00 8.91
N GLU A 69 -6.03 -1.58 9.18
CA GLU A 69 -4.85 -1.88 8.37
C GLU A 69 -3.90 -2.80 9.14
N VAL A 70 -3.35 -3.79 8.44
CA VAL A 70 -2.48 -4.81 9.02
C VAL A 70 -1.04 -4.46 8.75
N LYS A 71 -0.22 -4.42 9.80
CA LYS A 71 1.22 -4.13 9.71
C LYS A 71 2.04 -5.25 10.31
N SER A 72 2.59 -6.08 9.42
CA SER A 72 3.37 -7.27 9.80
C SER A 72 4.81 -6.95 10.23
N SER A 73 5.32 -5.78 9.87
CA SER A 73 6.70 -5.37 10.16
C SER A 73 6.85 -3.85 10.21
N ARG A 74 7.95 -3.37 10.80
CA ARG A 74 8.26 -1.92 10.84
C ARG A 74 8.38 -1.31 9.46
N SER A 75 8.97 -2.04 8.51
CA SER A 75 9.11 -1.60 7.13
C SER A 75 7.78 -1.53 6.39
N ASP A 76 6.82 -2.38 6.76
CA ASP A 76 5.47 -2.35 6.22
C ASP A 76 4.66 -1.18 6.79
N PHE A 77 4.84 -0.90 8.08
CA PHE A 77 4.28 0.29 8.75
C PHE A 77 4.82 1.59 8.14
N SER A 78 6.15 1.73 8.04
CA SER A 78 6.78 2.97 7.62
C SER A 78 6.50 3.37 6.17
N ARG A 79 6.08 2.44 5.31
CA ARG A 79 5.70 2.75 3.91
C ARG A 79 4.45 3.62 3.79
N ASP A 80 3.54 3.52 4.76
CA ASP A 80 2.27 4.25 4.79
C ASP A 80 2.28 5.42 5.78
N ASP A 81 3.27 5.46 6.66
CA ASP A 81 3.46 6.49 7.68
C ASP A 81 4.30 7.67 7.15
N HIS A 82 3.77 8.31 6.11
CA HIS A 82 4.35 9.52 5.53
C HIS A 82 3.33 10.65 5.46
N THR A 83 3.79 11.87 5.64
CA THR A 83 2.97 13.08 5.56
C THR A 83 2.97 13.66 4.14
N ALA A 84 2.06 14.59 3.89
CA ALA A 84 2.08 15.38 2.65
C ALA A 84 3.37 16.22 2.51
N GLY A 85 3.96 16.63 3.64
CA GLY A 85 5.25 17.32 3.67
C GLY A 85 6.38 16.43 3.16
N ASP A 86 6.44 15.18 3.63
CA ASP A 86 7.47 14.22 3.18
C ASP A 86 7.36 13.92 1.67
N LEU A 87 6.14 13.85 1.14
CA LEU A 87 5.91 13.71 -0.30
C LEU A 87 6.38 14.96 -1.07
N SER A 88 6.07 16.16 -0.57
CA SER A 88 6.51 17.43 -1.16
C SER A 88 8.04 17.52 -1.17
N ASP A 89 8.70 17.11 -0.09
CA ASP A 89 10.16 17.10 0.02
C ASP A 89 10.77 16.10 -0.97
N LEU A 90 10.17 14.90 -1.09
CA LEU A 90 10.60 13.91 -2.10
C LEU A 90 10.47 14.49 -3.51
N GLN A 91 9.34 15.09 -3.86
CA GLN A 91 9.11 15.73 -5.16
C GLN A 91 10.07 16.90 -5.39
N GLY A 92 10.41 17.68 -4.36
CA GLY A 92 11.41 18.76 -4.43
C GLY A 92 12.81 18.28 -4.83
N THR A 93 13.11 16.98 -4.68
CA THR A 93 14.38 16.40 -5.15
C THR A 93 14.38 16.00 -6.63
N GLU A 94 13.22 15.99 -7.30
CA GLU A 94 13.06 15.53 -8.69
C GLU A 94 14.01 16.27 -9.64
N GLY A 95 14.06 17.60 -9.58
CA GLY A 95 14.94 18.40 -10.44
C GLY A 95 16.43 18.05 -10.26
N ARG A 96 16.87 17.66 -9.06
CA ARG A 96 18.25 17.20 -8.82
C ARG A 96 18.52 15.82 -9.42
N VAL A 97 17.51 14.94 -9.40
CA VAL A 97 17.61 13.59 -9.98
C VAL A 97 17.66 13.70 -11.51
N THR A 98 16.70 14.40 -12.12
CA THR A 98 16.64 14.60 -13.56
C THR A 98 17.87 15.37 -14.07
N GLY A 99 18.30 16.42 -13.37
CA GLY A 99 19.52 17.16 -13.75
C GLY A 99 20.80 16.31 -13.74
N ARG A 100 20.90 15.31 -12.84
CA ARG A 100 22.02 14.35 -12.86
C ARG A 100 21.95 13.41 -14.06
N THR A 101 20.75 12.94 -14.42
CA THR A 101 20.57 12.10 -15.62
C THR A 101 20.87 12.88 -16.88
N ASP A 102 20.41 14.13 -16.98
CA ASP A 102 20.65 14.99 -18.14
C ASP A 102 22.14 15.28 -18.32
N LEU A 103 22.86 15.58 -17.22
CA LEU A 103 24.31 15.74 -17.27
C LEU A 103 25.00 14.45 -17.73
N ALA A 104 24.62 13.29 -17.19
CA ALA A 104 25.20 12.01 -17.61
C ALA A 104 24.90 11.68 -19.08
N LYS A 105 23.71 12.06 -19.57
CA LYS A 105 23.32 11.91 -20.98
C LYS A 105 24.14 12.81 -21.90
N GLU A 106 24.42 14.04 -21.47
CA GLU A 106 25.26 14.96 -22.22
C GLU A 106 26.72 14.50 -22.25
N THR A 107 27.27 14.04 -21.13
CA THR A 107 28.59 13.41 -21.08
C THR A 107 28.67 12.19 -22.00
N LEU A 108 27.62 11.37 -22.06
CA LEU A 108 27.56 10.23 -22.99
C LEU A 108 27.60 10.69 -24.45
N ARG A 109 26.90 11.76 -24.82
CA ARG A 109 26.95 12.32 -26.19
C ARG A 109 28.36 12.78 -26.55
N GLN A 110 29.00 13.54 -25.66
CA GLN A 110 30.38 13.99 -25.86
C GLN A 110 31.35 12.81 -25.99
N ALA A 111 31.17 11.76 -25.17
CA ALA A 111 31.98 10.56 -25.24
C ALA A 111 31.77 9.77 -26.55
N VAL A 112 30.54 9.77 -27.11
CA VAL A 112 30.25 9.18 -28.43
C VAL A 112 30.98 9.94 -29.53
N ASP A 113 30.93 11.28 -29.52
CA ASP A 113 31.58 12.10 -30.55
C ASP A 113 33.10 11.95 -30.49
N TYR A 114 33.68 12.00 -29.29
CA TYR A 114 35.10 11.73 -29.06
C TYR A 114 35.52 10.34 -29.55
N ALA A 115 34.73 9.31 -29.22
CA ALA A 115 35.04 7.94 -29.58
C ALA A 115 34.98 7.72 -31.11
N LYS A 116 34.02 8.34 -31.79
CA LYS A 116 33.90 8.31 -33.25
C LYS A 116 35.04 9.03 -33.95
N GLN A 117 35.55 10.13 -33.39
CA GLN A 117 36.72 10.83 -33.92
C GLN A 117 38.01 10.01 -33.73
N THR A 118 38.15 9.35 -32.59
CA THR A 118 39.37 8.63 -32.21
C THR A 118 39.46 7.26 -32.87
N SER A 119 38.33 6.53 -32.98
CA SER A 119 38.28 5.20 -33.57
C SER A 119 36.94 4.99 -34.29
N PRO A 120 36.77 5.48 -35.52
CA PRO A 120 35.49 5.46 -36.23
C PRO A 120 34.86 4.06 -36.35
N GLU A 121 35.66 3.02 -36.58
CA GLU A 121 35.16 1.66 -36.78
C GLU A 121 34.94 0.88 -35.49
N ALA A 122 35.66 1.23 -34.41
CA ALA A 122 35.61 0.55 -33.12
C ALA A 122 35.25 1.48 -31.95
N TRP A 123 34.51 2.57 -32.21
CA TRP A 123 34.21 3.62 -31.22
C TRP A 123 33.51 3.08 -29.97
N ARG A 124 32.76 1.98 -30.08
CA ARG A 124 32.11 1.31 -28.94
C ARG A 124 33.10 0.67 -27.97
N GLU A 125 34.32 0.38 -28.43
CA GLU A 125 35.38 -0.21 -27.62
C GLU A 125 36.19 0.84 -26.86
N VAL A 126 36.04 2.12 -27.21
CA VAL A 126 36.76 3.23 -26.58
C VAL A 126 36.39 3.31 -25.08
N PRO A 127 37.37 3.30 -24.16
CA PRO A 127 37.12 3.29 -22.72
C PRO A 127 36.23 4.42 -22.22
N ALA A 128 36.40 5.63 -22.76
CA ALA A 128 35.59 6.80 -22.41
C ALA A 128 34.10 6.60 -22.71
N PHE A 129 33.77 6.01 -23.86
CA PHE A 129 32.39 5.68 -24.22
C PHE A 129 31.80 4.62 -23.28
N LYS A 130 32.55 3.53 -23.02
CA LYS A 130 32.09 2.47 -22.11
C LYS A 130 31.80 3.00 -20.71
N GLN A 131 32.69 3.83 -20.18
CA GLN A 131 32.51 4.45 -18.87
C GLN A 131 31.28 5.37 -18.83
N ALA A 132 31.16 6.29 -19.81
CA ALA A 132 30.02 7.20 -19.88
C ALA A 132 28.69 6.45 -20.04
N LEU A 133 28.66 5.36 -20.80
CA LEU A 133 27.47 4.52 -20.97
C LEU A 133 27.08 3.82 -19.67
N ALA A 134 28.06 3.28 -18.93
CA ALA A 134 27.82 2.64 -17.63
C ALA A 134 27.28 3.66 -16.60
N ASP A 135 27.87 4.86 -16.56
CA ASP A 135 27.41 5.93 -15.67
C ASP A 135 26.01 6.42 -16.01
N TYR A 136 25.72 6.65 -17.30
CA TYR A 136 24.38 7.01 -17.75
C TYR A 136 23.34 5.95 -17.35
N ARG A 137 23.60 4.66 -17.61
CA ARG A 137 22.69 3.56 -17.23
C ARG A 137 22.44 3.53 -15.72
N ARG A 138 23.49 3.68 -14.92
CA ARG A 138 23.39 3.71 -13.45
C ARG A 138 22.53 4.86 -12.95
N VAL A 139 22.70 6.06 -13.50
CA VAL A 139 21.95 7.25 -13.08
C VAL A 139 20.51 7.19 -13.59
N SER A 140 20.29 6.79 -14.84
CA SER A 140 18.95 6.58 -15.41
C SER A 140 18.14 5.55 -14.64
N GLY A 141 18.76 4.45 -14.17
CA GLY A 141 18.09 3.48 -13.31
C GLY A 141 17.70 4.05 -11.94
N LYS A 142 18.49 4.98 -11.38
CA LYS A 142 18.13 5.69 -10.15
C LYS A 142 16.96 6.65 -10.35
N GLU A 143 16.89 7.32 -11.50
CA GLU A 143 15.74 8.17 -11.84
C GLU A 143 14.47 7.36 -12.05
N GLU A 144 14.53 6.19 -12.69
CA GLU A 144 13.40 5.28 -12.78
C GLU A 144 12.94 4.80 -11.40
N ALA A 145 13.88 4.37 -10.54
CA ALA A 145 13.56 3.99 -9.16
C ALA A 145 12.96 5.15 -8.36
N PHE A 146 13.44 6.37 -8.56
CA PHE A 146 12.88 7.58 -7.95
C PHE A 146 11.44 7.83 -8.42
N ARG A 147 11.19 7.81 -9.73
CA ARG A 147 9.83 7.97 -10.29
C ARG A 147 8.88 6.91 -9.76
N ASN A 148 9.32 5.65 -9.69
CA ASN A 148 8.54 4.57 -9.10
C ASN A 148 8.26 4.85 -7.62
N ARG A 149 9.25 5.29 -6.84
CA ARG A 149 9.08 5.65 -5.43
C ARG A 149 8.07 6.77 -5.24
N VAL A 150 8.11 7.82 -6.05
CA VAL A 150 7.12 8.93 -6.02
C VAL A 150 5.73 8.40 -6.37
N ALA A 151 5.61 7.59 -7.42
CA ALA A 151 4.32 7.03 -7.86
C ALA A 151 3.68 6.10 -6.83
N THR A 152 4.49 5.35 -6.07
CA THR A 152 4.02 4.43 -5.02
C THR A 152 4.07 5.05 -3.62
N TYR A 153 4.40 6.34 -3.50
CA TYR A 153 4.55 6.98 -2.20
C TYR A 153 3.20 7.09 -1.51
N SER A 154 3.08 6.53 -0.31
CA SER A 154 1.82 6.45 0.41
C SER A 154 1.82 7.39 1.60
N THR A 155 0.83 8.28 1.63
CA THR A 155 0.53 9.14 2.78
C THR A 155 -0.73 8.67 3.52
N LYS A 156 -1.08 7.39 3.37
CA LYS A 156 -2.39 6.83 3.73
C LYS A 156 -2.80 7.15 5.16
N PHE A 157 -1.87 7.10 6.11
CA PHE A 157 -2.18 7.35 7.52
C PHE A 157 -2.45 8.80 7.88
N HIS A 158 -2.05 9.72 7.00
CA HIS A 158 -2.14 11.17 7.20
C HIS A 158 -3.01 11.85 6.13
N ASP A 159 -3.61 11.11 5.20
CA ASP A 159 -4.49 11.65 4.16
C ASP A 159 -5.87 12.01 4.75
N PRO A 160 -6.25 13.30 4.83
CA PRO A 160 -7.53 13.71 5.41
C PRO A 160 -8.74 13.11 4.67
N LYS A 161 -8.62 12.84 3.36
CA LYS A 161 -9.70 12.22 2.58
C LYS A 161 -9.90 10.78 3.00
N PHE A 162 -8.82 10.05 3.30
CA PHE A 162 -8.89 8.67 3.78
C PHE A 162 -9.41 8.64 5.22
N MET A 163 -8.86 9.50 6.09
CA MET A 163 -9.27 9.57 7.50
C MET A 163 -10.73 9.96 7.69
N GLY A 164 -11.33 10.69 6.73
CA GLY A 164 -12.74 11.06 6.75
C GLY A 164 -13.73 9.95 6.34
N ILE A 165 -13.25 8.76 5.91
CA ILE A 165 -14.12 7.69 5.39
C ILE A 165 -14.79 6.88 6.52
N ALA A 166 -14.13 6.75 7.68
CA ALA A 166 -14.60 5.89 8.76
C ALA A 166 -14.49 6.56 10.13
N ASP A 167 -15.42 6.22 11.03
CA ASP A 167 -15.45 6.73 12.41
C ASP A 167 -14.19 6.31 13.16
N PHE A 168 -13.76 5.06 12.96
CA PHE A 168 -12.62 4.48 13.62
C PHE A 168 -11.62 3.92 12.61
N HIS A 169 -10.34 4.17 12.88
CA HIS A 169 -9.24 3.61 12.12
C HIS A 169 -8.32 2.90 13.11
N TYR A 170 -7.99 1.65 12.87
CA TYR A 170 -7.08 0.86 13.69
C TYR A 170 -5.93 0.32 12.86
N LEU A 171 -4.75 0.26 13.47
CA LEU A 171 -3.69 -0.64 13.02
C LEU A 171 -3.78 -1.92 13.85
N ILE A 172 -3.55 -3.06 13.22
CA ILE A 172 -3.19 -4.29 13.94
C ILE A 172 -1.75 -4.66 13.58
N ALA A 173 -0.93 -4.92 14.58
CA ALA A 173 0.47 -5.24 14.38
C ALA A 173 1.01 -6.12 15.52
N PRO A 174 2.02 -6.96 15.26
CA PRO A 174 2.72 -7.66 16.33
C PRO A 174 3.33 -6.69 17.34
N LYS A 175 3.43 -7.12 18.59
CA LYS A 175 3.98 -6.30 19.67
C LYS A 175 5.37 -5.78 19.33
N GLY A 176 5.55 -4.46 19.46
CA GLY A 176 6.81 -3.76 19.19
C GLY A 176 7.06 -3.39 17.72
N VAL A 177 6.16 -3.75 16.79
CA VAL A 177 6.18 -3.27 15.40
C VAL A 177 5.69 -1.83 15.34
N VAL A 178 4.53 -1.54 15.93
CA VAL A 178 4.00 -0.17 16.10
C VAL A 178 4.00 0.12 17.60
N THR A 179 4.59 1.26 17.99
CA THR A 179 4.55 1.73 19.38
C THR A 179 3.54 2.85 19.53
N ARG A 180 3.10 3.11 20.77
CA ARG A 180 2.22 4.25 21.05
C ARG A 180 2.81 5.59 20.58
N SER A 181 4.14 5.73 20.61
CA SER A 181 4.85 6.93 20.15
C SER A 181 4.96 7.05 18.65
N SER A 182 4.91 5.93 17.90
CA SER A 182 4.96 5.93 16.44
C SER A 182 3.58 5.87 15.80
N LEU A 183 2.52 5.59 16.58
CA LEU A 183 1.17 5.47 16.04
C LEU A 183 0.69 6.81 15.48
N PRO A 184 0.22 6.86 14.21
CA PRO A 184 -0.27 8.09 13.63
C PRO A 184 -1.46 8.65 14.42
N SER A 185 -1.58 9.97 14.46
CA SER A 185 -2.71 10.61 15.14
C SER A 185 -4.04 10.12 14.57
N GLN A 186 -5.06 9.97 15.42
CA GLN A 186 -6.39 9.50 15.03
C GLN A 186 -6.53 8.00 14.68
N TRP A 187 -5.48 7.21 14.90
CA TRP A 187 -5.51 5.76 14.83
C TRP A 187 -5.57 5.13 16.23
N GLY A 188 -6.22 3.98 16.32
CA GLY A 188 -6.06 3.04 17.43
C GLY A 188 -5.08 1.93 17.07
N LEU A 189 -4.70 1.14 18.06
CA LEU A 189 -3.77 0.02 17.92
C LEU A 189 -4.36 -1.23 18.58
N LEU A 190 -4.47 -2.29 17.80
CA LEU A 190 -4.72 -3.66 18.24
C LEU A 190 -3.40 -4.43 18.19
N ASP A 191 -3.21 -5.37 19.11
CA ASP A 191 -2.12 -6.33 19.04
C ASP A 191 -2.54 -7.66 18.39
N GLU A 192 -1.58 -8.58 18.25
CA GLU A 192 -1.77 -9.90 17.66
C GLU A 192 -2.74 -10.81 18.43
N ASN A 193 -3.18 -10.43 19.64
CA ASN A 193 -4.13 -11.18 20.46
C ASN A 193 -5.52 -10.54 20.49
N SER A 194 -5.79 -9.58 19.60
CA SER A 194 -7.01 -8.75 19.56
C SER A 194 -7.17 -7.76 20.72
N ASP A 195 -6.15 -7.57 21.56
CA ASP A 195 -6.25 -6.62 22.66
C ASP A 195 -6.07 -5.18 22.16
N VAL A 196 -6.91 -4.27 22.67
CA VAL A 196 -6.82 -2.84 22.36
C VAL A 196 -5.66 -2.23 23.14
N SER A 197 -4.49 -2.17 22.48
CA SER A 197 -3.31 -1.48 23.01
C SER A 197 -3.50 0.04 23.11
N LEU A 198 -4.21 0.64 22.15
CA LEU A 198 -4.66 2.03 22.23
C LEU A 198 -6.02 2.19 21.54
N PRO A 199 -7.05 2.76 22.20
CA PRO A 199 -8.33 2.98 21.56
C PRO A 199 -8.22 4.04 20.44
N ALA A 200 -8.91 3.80 19.33
CA ALA A 200 -9.02 4.80 18.28
C ALA A 200 -9.98 5.92 18.73
N PRO A 201 -9.63 7.20 18.52
CA PRO A 201 -10.60 8.27 18.75
C PRO A 201 -11.70 8.20 17.70
N LYS A 202 -12.94 8.42 18.13
CA LYS A 202 -14.10 8.52 17.24
C LYS A 202 -13.99 9.80 16.40
N LYS A 203 -14.15 9.66 15.09
CA LYS A 203 -14.18 10.76 14.14
C LYS A 203 -15.60 11.02 13.66
N GLU A 204 -15.91 12.28 13.38
CA GLU A 204 -17.13 12.67 12.67
C GLU A 204 -16.96 12.38 11.18
N ALA A 205 -17.23 11.13 10.78
CA ALA A 205 -17.20 10.74 9.38
C ALA A 205 -18.45 11.26 8.65
N ARG A 206 -18.27 11.84 7.46
CA ARG A 206 -19.40 12.33 6.65
C ARG A 206 -20.24 11.15 6.20
N LYS A 207 -21.44 11.00 6.76
CA LYS A 207 -22.38 9.93 6.39
C LYS A 207 -23.66 10.49 5.82
N ASN A 208 -24.05 9.93 4.68
CA ASN A 208 -25.40 10.01 4.15
C ASN A 208 -25.79 8.63 3.62
N THR A 209 -27.05 8.45 3.26
CA THR A 209 -27.59 7.17 2.76
C THR A 209 -26.80 6.63 1.56
N GLY A 210 -26.33 7.50 0.67
CA GLY A 210 -25.49 7.12 -0.47
C GLY A 210 -24.11 6.59 -0.07
N ILE A 211 -23.42 7.26 0.86
CA ILE A 211 -22.10 6.86 1.36
C ILE A 211 -22.19 5.51 2.09
N VAL A 212 -23.22 5.33 2.94
CA VAL A 212 -23.47 4.06 3.62
C VAL A 212 -23.71 2.94 2.62
N SER A 213 -24.55 3.18 1.61
CA SER A 213 -24.82 2.19 0.55
C SER A 213 -23.54 1.80 -0.21
N ASN A 214 -22.69 2.78 -0.55
CA ASN A 214 -21.44 2.52 -1.26
C ASN A 214 -20.44 1.71 -0.42
N PHE A 215 -20.33 1.99 0.88
CA PHE A 215 -19.46 1.24 1.79
C PHE A 215 -19.92 -0.21 1.95
N LEU A 216 -21.23 -0.42 2.16
CA LEU A 216 -21.83 -1.76 2.21
C LEU A 216 -21.65 -2.52 0.89
N ARG A 217 -21.83 -1.85 -0.26
CA ARG A 217 -21.63 -2.45 -1.59
C ARG A 217 -20.18 -2.87 -1.80
N ALA A 218 -19.23 -2.05 -1.37
CA ALA A 218 -17.81 -2.38 -1.45
C ALA A 218 -17.48 -3.65 -0.65
N ILE A 219 -17.98 -3.76 0.59
CA ILE A 219 -17.81 -4.95 1.43
C ILE A 219 -18.48 -6.17 0.77
N ALA A 220 -19.73 -6.04 0.32
CA ALA A 220 -20.47 -7.12 -0.32
C ALA A 220 -19.73 -7.66 -1.55
N ARG A 221 -19.25 -6.78 -2.44
CA ARG A 221 -18.45 -7.17 -3.61
C ARG A 221 -17.18 -7.93 -3.22
N SER A 222 -16.46 -7.47 -2.19
CA SER A 222 -15.25 -8.14 -1.72
C SER A 222 -15.56 -9.54 -1.17
N ASN A 223 -16.60 -9.66 -0.35
CA ASN A 223 -17.00 -10.92 0.26
C ASN A 223 -17.50 -11.93 -0.79
N THR A 224 -18.32 -11.50 -1.75
CA THR A 224 -18.73 -12.34 -2.87
C THR A 224 -17.52 -12.88 -3.62
N THR A 225 -16.57 -12.01 -3.96
CA THR A 225 -15.35 -12.42 -4.67
C THR A 225 -14.52 -13.43 -3.84
N SER A 226 -14.32 -13.14 -2.57
CA SER A 226 -13.51 -13.97 -1.66
C SER A 226 -14.16 -15.33 -1.42
N MET A 227 -15.48 -15.38 -1.25
CA MET A 227 -16.26 -16.61 -1.13
C MET A 227 -16.14 -17.48 -2.38
N MET A 228 -16.33 -16.92 -3.57
CA MET A 228 -16.24 -17.73 -4.78
C MET A 228 -14.81 -18.22 -5.05
N ARG A 229 -13.79 -17.42 -4.71
CA ARG A 229 -12.38 -17.87 -4.75
C ARG A 229 -12.11 -19.03 -3.81
N SER A 230 -12.67 -19.01 -2.61
CA SER A 230 -12.51 -20.13 -1.66
C SER A 230 -13.17 -21.41 -2.16
N GLN A 231 -14.14 -21.30 -3.09
CA GLN A 231 -14.74 -22.44 -3.80
C GLN A 231 -13.97 -22.84 -5.08
N GLY A 232 -12.78 -22.27 -5.32
CA GLY A 232 -11.94 -22.59 -6.48
C GLY A 232 -12.24 -21.78 -7.74
N MET A 233 -13.14 -20.79 -7.70
CA MET A 233 -13.38 -19.94 -8.88
C MET A 233 -12.25 -18.93 -9.08
N SER A 234 -11.74 -18.87 -10.30
CA SER A 234 -10.73 -17.89 -10.71
C SER A 234 -11.39 -16.71 -11.41
N PHE A 235 -11.02 -15.50 -10.99
CA PHE A 235 -11.50 -14.26 -11.60
C PHE A 235 -10.32 -13.52 -12.24
N SER A 236 -10.39 -13.31 -13.54
CA SER A 236 -9.42 -12.49 -14.26
C SER A 236 -9.54 -11.03 -13.81
N ARG A 237 -8.41 -10.33 -13.74
CA ARG A 237 -8.35 -8.91 -13.37
C ARG A 237 -8.87 -8.06 -14.54
N GLY A 238 -10.19 -8.08 -14.78
CA GLY A 238 -10.80 -7.43 -15.96
C GLY A 238 -12.33 -7.42 -16.02
N ASP A 239 -13.02 -8.38 -15.41
CA ASP A 239 -14.49 -8.51 -15.60
C ASP A 239 -15.36 -7.53 -14.79
N GLY A 240 -14.74 -6.52 -14.16
CA GLY A 240 -15.45 -5.49 -13.39
C GLY A 240 -15.79 -4.22 -14.18
N GLY A 241 -15.50 -4.18 -15.48
CA GLY A 241 -15.65 -2.98 -16.30
C GLY A 241 -16.32 -3.26 -17.62
N MET A 242 -17.65 -3.34 -17.61
CA MET A 242 -18.58 -2.84 -18.65
C MET A 242 -19.95 -3.46 -18.42
N VAL A 243 -20.85 -2.71 -17.77
CA VAL A 243 -22.24 -2.65 -18.22
C VAL A 243 -22.67 -1.20 -18.08
N ARG A 244 -23.26 -0.70 -19.17
CA ARG A 244 -23.71 0.67 -19.44
C ARG A 244 -24.61 1.25 -18.35
#